data_AF-A0A2M8EL35-F1
#
_entry.id   AF-A0A2M8EL35-F1
#
_cell.length_a   1.000
_cell.length_b   1.000
_cell.length_c   1.000
_cell.angle_alpha   90.00
_cell.angle_beta   90.00
_cell.angle_gamma   90.00
#
_symmetry.space_group_name_H-M   'P 1'
#
loop_
_entity.id
_entity.type
_entity.pdbx_description
1 polymer ?
#
loop_
_entity_poly.entity_id
_entity_poly.type
_entity_poly.pdbx_seq_one_letter_code
_entity_poly.pdbx_strand_id
1 'polypeptide(L)'
;MKKLFAKAFNLTAPGGDNYEWKEAETSLLCVERGWHLIKIIASAKNAKQKDSTDDDDLRMVLNDYELGKYEIPQGKEHYKGFDNAASWNGATLKGNSKIVYIFFYATQVGDNQLQFYADRKPHLDSIEFYRFGTNETFSLNDLKPDNANDVDRSGIPWMSFIFIGPAPRNLEIIASAQSGKQKSSTDGDNLKVLVNGRIIQNEKAPTADKYKNFYFSGDQLQRSTKTLTTKGESFASLENSIEIWYDQNPTIQQMNIEFSENYSNLSELSDASFQKDFIYLSLQSFSNIMQIAKMKYTAEFMRNAISRNPKNLVFGNRSKLAQLIKKDSEYKKIITLIKEKIKNGLLIDEIFTGNTPENTIIFNSWDLYSAIHGIKKISYTANKDGNSHYKVDINLYDIYDFDPNNIDYSVNPIEELVVLADQGESLGVIKNFEILIKIHETF
;
A
#
# COMPACT_ATOMS: atom_id res chain seq x y z
N MET A 1 21.83 -1.47 11.84
CA MET A 1 21.27 -0.78 10.67
C MET A 1 22.36 -0.47 9.66
N LYS A 2 22.19 -0.93 8.41
CA LYS A 2 23.11 -0.72 7.28
C LYS A 2 22.46 0.23 6.28
N LYS A 3 23.11 1.36 5.98
CA LYS A 3 22.72 2.26 4.90
C LYS A 3 23.03 1.60 3.55
N LEU A 4 22.03 1.45 2.70
CA LEU A 4 22.13 0.84 1.38
C LEU A 4 22.23 1.89 0.27
N PHE A 5 21.51 3.00 0.42
CA PHE A 5 21.50 4.10 -0.53
C PHE A 5 21.24 5.42 0.22
N ALA A 6 21.85 6.50 -0.26
CA ALA A 6 21.48 7.86 0.14
C ALA A 6 21.74 8.80 -1.02
N LYS A 7 20.77 9.67 -1.28
CA LYS A 7 20.85 10.71 -2.30
C LYS A 7 20.28 11.99 -1.73
N ALA A 8 21.15 13.00 -1.63
CA ALA A 8 20.71 14.38 -1.45
C ALA A 8 20.20 14.86 -2.81
N PHE A 9 18.91 15.08 -2.92
CA PHE A 9 18.28 15.59 -4.12
C PHE A 9 18.42 17.10 -4.16
N ASN A 10 18.04 17.80 -3.08
CA ASN A 10 17.93 19.26 -3.04
C ASN A 10 17.24 19.81 -4.30
N LEU A 11 16.20 19.12 -4.76
CA LEU A 11 15.50 19.46 -5.99
C LEU A 11 14.21 20.21 -5.68
N THR A 12 13.88 21.16 -6.53
CA THR A 12 12.56 21.80 -6.55
C THR A 12 11.86 21.39 -7.83
N ALA A 13 10.61 20.99 -7.70
CA ALA A 13 9.84 20.48 -8.81
C ALA A 13 9.64 21.59 -9.88
N PRO A 14 9.73 21.30 -11.19
CA PRO A 14 9.65 22.32 -12.25
C PRO A 14 8.36 23.14 -12.29
N GLY A 15 7.27 22.64 -11.70
CA GLY A 15 5.94 23.25 -11.76
C GLY A 15 4.98 22.43 -12.61
N GLY A 16 3.68 22.52 -12.33
CA GLY A 16 2.62 21.81 -13.07
C GLY A 16 1.43 21.51 -12.17
N ASP A 17 0.47 20.75 -12.67
CA ASP A 17 -0.65 20.20 -11.89
C ASP A 17 -0.50 18.67 -11.84
N ASN A 18 -0.27 18.13 -10.64
CA ASN A 18 -0.14 16.71 -10.33
C ASN A 18 0.65 15.89 -11.38
N TYR A 19 1.82 16.40 -11.76
CA TYR A 19 2.66 15.77 -12.78
C TYR A 19 3.65 14.78 -12.16
N GLU A 20 3.97 13.73 -12.89
CA GLU A 20 5.01 12.77 -12.52
C GLU A 20 6.40 13.43 -12.60
N TRP A 21 7.10 13.50 -11.48
CA TRP A 21 8.39 14.14 -11.36
C TRP A 21 9.53 13.15 -11.63
N LYS A 22 9.84 12.98 -12.92
CA LYS A 22 10.80 11.97 -13.41
C LYS A 22 12.22 12.14 -12.88
N GLU A 23 12.69 13.36 -12.64
CA GLU A 23 14.04 13.59 -12.09
C GLU A 23 14.19 13.09 -10.64
N ALA A 24 13.08 12.97 -9.91
CA ALA A 24 13.03 12.47 -8.54
C ALA A 24 12.82 10.94 -8.45
N GLU A 25 12.53 10.28 -9.58
CA GLU A 25 12.31 8.84 -9.63
C GLU A 25 13.55 8.08 -9.12
N THR A 26 13.33 7.08 -8.26
CA THR A 26 14.41 6.32 -7.64
C THR A 26 14.10 4.83 -7.63
N SER A 27 15.00 4.02 -8.21
CA SER A 27 14.96 2.56 -8.10
C SER A 27 15.72 2.10 -6.86
N LEU A 28 15.09 1.26 -6.04
CA LEU A 28 15.58 0.75 -4.77
C LEU A 28 15.58 -0.78 -4.80
N LEU A 29 16.75 -1.36 -5.05
CA LEU A 29 16.93 -2.80 -5.10
C LEU A 29 17.01 -3.39 -3.69
N CYS A 30 16.02 -4.21 -3.32
CA CYS A 30 16.07 -5.10 -2.17
C CYS A 30 16.72 -6.41 -2.60
N VAL A 31 17.88 -6.75 -2.05
CA VAL A 31 18.64 -7.97 -2.41
C VAL A 31 18.56 -9.08 -1.38
N GLU A 32 18.04 -8.80 -0.19
CA GLU A 32 18.04 -9.74 0.94
C GLU A 32 16.72 -9.67 1.70
N ARG A 33 16.31 -10.80 2.29
CA ARG A 33 15.15 -10.86 3.18
C ARG A 33 15.40 -10.04 4.45
N GLY A 34 14.38 -9.34 4.93
CA GLY A 34 14.44 -8.59 6.19
C GLY A 34 13.73 -7.24 6.15
N TRP A 35 13.84 -6.50 7.25
CA TRP A 35 13.30 -5.16 7.37
C TRP A 35 14.14 -4.14 6.62
N HIS A 36 13.43 -3.30 5.88
CA HIS A 36 13.98 -2.17 5.15
C HIS A 36 13.29 -0.88 5.60
N LEU A 37 14.02 0.23 5.51
CA LEU A 37 13.51 1.57 5.78
C LEU A 37 13.86 2.50 4.64
N ILE A 38 12.86 3.19 4.10
CA ILE A 38 13.05 4.37 3.25
C ILE A 38 12.74 5.60 4.10
N LYS A 39 13.69 6.53 4.21
CA LYS A 39 13.50 7.83 4.84
C LYS A 39 13.50 8.90 3.76
N ILE A 40 12.47 9.73 3.76
CA ILE A 40 12.30 10.80 2.77
C ILE A 40 12.06 12.11 3.50
N ILE A 41 12.78 13.15 3.11
CA ILE A 41 12.61 14.50 3.63
C ILE A 41 12.19 15.40 2.46
N ALA A 42 11.08 16.10 2.63
CA ALA A 42 10.59 17.07 1.66
C ALA A 42 9.81 18.18 2.37
N SER A 43 9.55 19.27 1.65
CA SER A 43 8.76 20.41 2.13
C SER A 43 7.86 20.95 1.03
N ALA A 44 6.78 21.60 1.44
CA ALA A 44 5.79 22.16 0.55
C ALA A 44 5.24 23.48 1.13
N LYS A 45 5.16 24.53 0.31
CA LYS A 45 4.72 25.87 0.74
C LYS A 45 3.24 26.06 0.51
N ASN A 46 2.58 26.82 1.38
CA ASN A 46 1.19 27.18 1.14
C ASN A 46 1.05 28.31 0.10
N ALA A 47 -0.18 28.52 -0.35
CA ALA A 47 -0.61 29.56 -1.27
C ALA A 47 -0.12 30.95 -0.82
N LYS A 48 -0.25 31.27 0.48
CA LYS A 48 0.17 32.55 1.07
C LYS A 48 1.67 32.80 0.94
N GLN A 49 2.52 31.79 1.15
CA GLN A 49 3.98 31.92 1.07
C GLN A 49 4.50 32.09 -0.35
N LYS A 50 3.66 31.79 -1.34
CA LYS A 50 3.99 31.85 -2.77
C LYS A 50 3.26 32.96 -3.51
N ASP A 51 2.47 33.77 -2.82
CA ASP A 51 1.55 34.75 -3.43
C ASP A 51 0.71 34.11 -4.55
N SER A 52 0.16 32.92 -4.28
CA SER A 52 -0.63 32.11 -5.23
C SER A 52 -2.01 31.77 -4.66
N THR A 53 -2.90 31.24 -5.51
CA THR A 53 -4.17 30.64 -5.07
C THR A 53 -4.02 29.18 -4.65
N ASP A 54 -2.94 28.53 -5.10
CA ASP A 54 -2.73 27.09 -4.93
C ASP A 54 -1.47 26.82 -4.09
N ASP A 55 -1.53 25.78 -3.27
CA ASP A 55 -0.42 25.29 -2.46
C ASP A 55 0.63 24.57 -3.35
N ASP A 56 1.82 24.30 -2.82
CA ASP A 56 2.68 23.26 -3.38
C ASP A 56 2.28 21.95 -2.73
N ASP A 57 2.27 20.85 -3.48
CA ASP A 57 2.00 19.54 -2.90
C ASP A 57 2.90 18.48 -3.51
N LEU A 58 3.36 17.53 -2.70
CA LEU A 58 4.12 16.37 -3.14
C LEU A 58 3.46 15.12 -2.59
N ARG A 59 3.30 14.11 -3.44
CA ARG A 59 2.92 12.76 -3.02
C ARG A 59 3.90 11.76 -3.62
N MET A 60 4.05 10.65 -2.93
CA MET A 60 4.96 9.59 -3.31
C MET A 60 4.16 8.31 -3.57
N VAL A 61 4.64 7.57 -4.57
CA VAL A 61 4.09 6.31 -5.03
C VAL A 61 5.21 5.27 -5.01
N LEU A 62 5.00 4.15 -4.34
CA LEU A 62 5.94 3.02 -4.29
C LEU A 62 5.37 1.89 -5.15
N ASN A 63 6.04 1.54 -6.25
CA ASN A 63 5.60 0.50 -7.20
C ASN A 63 4.15 0.70 -7.68
N ASP A 64 3.82 1.91 -8.14
CA ASP A 64 2.45 2.31 -8.52
C ASP A 64 1.42 2.31 -7.36
N TYR A 65 1.86 2.24 -6.10
CA TYR A 65 0.98 2.28 -4.92
C TYR A 65 1.15 3.55 -4.06
N GLU A 66 0.04 4.21 -3.74
CA GLU A 66 -0.03 5.38 -2.85
C GLU A 66 -0.23 4.95 -1.38
N LEU A 67 0.73 5.27 -0.52
CA LEU A 67 0.78 4.85 0.88
C LEU A 67 0.03 5.81 1.82
N GLY A 68 -0.44 5.30 2.96
CA GLY A 68 -0.95 6.12 4.07
C GLY A 68 -2.43 6.49 3.99
N LYS A 69 -3.26 5.72 3.26
CA LYS A 69 -4.69 5.99 3.05
C LYS A 69 -5.54 5.40 4.18
N TYR A 70 -5.98 6.21 5.15
CA TYR A 70 -6.83 5.70 6.23
C TYR A 70 -8.11 6.48 6.53
N GLU A 71 -8.44 7.46 5.69
CA GLU A 71 -9.80 7.99 5.63
C GLU A 71 -10.38 7.71 4.25
N ILE A 72 -11.57 7.09 4.22
CA ILE A 72 -12.43 7.09 3.03
C ILE A 72 -12.87 8.55 2.89
N PRO A 73 -12.44 9.29 1.85
CA PRO A 73 -12.91 10.66 1.69
C PRO A 73 -14.42 10.63 1.53
N GLN A 74 -15.15 11.25 2.46
CA GLN A 74 -16.55 11.58 2.22
C GLN A 74 -16.59 12.76 1.23
N GLY A 75 -16.50 12.45 -0.06
CA GLY A 75 -16.53 13.44 -1.13
C GLY A 75 -15.58 13.11 -2.26
N LYS A 76 -16.03 13.24 -3.50
CA LYS A 76 -15.26 12.89 -4.71
C LYS A 76 -14.33 14.02 -5.21
N GLU A 77 -14.35 15.21 -4.63
CA GLU A 77 -13.93 16.42 -5.36
C GLU A 77 -12.63 17.09 -4.93
N HIS A 78 -12.00 16.69 -3.81
CA HIS A 78 -10.78 17.37 -3.34
C HIS A 78 -9.53 16.49 -3.18
N TYR A 79 -9.66 15.16 -3.32
CA TYR A 79 -8.54 14.26 -3.06
C TYR A 79 -7.71 13.99 -4.33
N LYS A 80 -6.69 14.82 -4.57
CA LYS A 80 -5.61 14.51 -5.55
C LYS A 80 -4.51 13.60 -4.96
N GLY A 81 -4.72 12.99 -3.80
CA GLY A 81 -3.74 12.11 -3.15
C GLY A 81 -2.66 12.83 -2.35
N PHE A 82 -2.87 14.10 -2.01
CA PHE A 82 -1.93 14.91 -1.22
C PHE A 82 -2.27 14.96 0.28
N ASP A 83 -3.35 14.31 0.72
CA ASP A 83 -3.79 14.29 2.13
C ASP A 83 -3.61 12.90 2.77
N ASN A 84 -2.43 12.28 2.63
CA ASN A 84 -2.12 11.01 3.27
C ASN A 84 -0.84 11.07 4.11
N ALA A 85 -0.59 10.03 4.90
CA ALA A 85 0.61 9.97 5.72
C ALA A 85 1.91 10.02 4.90
N ALA A 86 1.88 9.63 3.61
CA ALA A 86 3.02 9.59 2.70
C ALA A 86 3.14 10.83 1.77
N SER A 87 2.45 11.92 2.08
CA SER A 87 2.46 13.16 1.29
C SER A 87 2.94 14.37 2.08
N TRP A 88 3.23 15.44 1.34
CA TRP A 88 3.62 16.76 1.81
C TRP A 88 2.65 17.78 1.23
N ASN A 89 1.63 18.13 2.00
CA ASN A 89 0.63 19.11 1.59
C ASN A 89 1.03 20.52 2.05
N GLY A 90 1.13 21.46 1.12
CA GLY A 90 1.56 22.83 1.39
C GLY A 90 0.64 23.59 2.34
N ALA A 91 -0.67 23.39 2.27
CA ALA A 91 -1.65 23.99 3.17
C ALA A 91 -1.38 23.63 4.64
N THR A 92 -1.00 22.38 4.90
CA THR A 92 -0.73 21.88 6.27
C THR A 92 0.71 22.11 6.71
N LEU A 93 1.69 21.94 5.81
CA LEU A 93 3.11 22.08 6.12
C LEU A 93 3.55 23.54 6.23
N LYS A 94 2.92 24.45 5.49
CA LYS A 94 3.23 25.89 5.51
C LYS A 94 4.74 26.15 5.33
N GLY A 95 5.36 25.45 4.38
CA GLY A 95 6.77 25.58 4.04
C GLY A 95 7.74 24.84 4.95
N ASN A 96 7.26 24.20 6.02
CA ASN A 96 8.09 23.36 6.88
C ASN A 96 8.35 21.98 6.23
N SER A 97 9.41 21.32 6.69
CA SER A 97 9.77 19.98 6.23
C SER A 97 9.04 18.90 7.05
N LYS A 98 8.69 17.81 6.36
CA LYS A 98 8.18 16.59 6.98
C LYS A 98 9.07 15.40 6.59
N ILE A 99 9.28 14.50 7.54
CA ILE A 99 10.03 13.26 7.32
C ILE A 99 9.06 12.08 7.23
N VAL A 100 9.14 11.30 6.16
CA VAL A 100 8.38 10.05 6.02
C VAL A 100 9.36 8.88 6.16
N TYR A 101 9.10 8.00 7.13
CA TYR A 101 9.79 6.73 7.35
C TYR A 101 8.88 5.59 6.88
N ILE A 102 9.31 4.83 5.87
CA ILE A 102 8.56 3.69 5.34
C ILE A 102 9.31 2.41 5.70
N PHE A 103 8.74 1.64 6.59
CA PHE A 103 9.21 0.33 6.98
C PHE A 103 8.47 -0.73 6.19
N PHE A 104 9.20 -1.64 5.57
CA PHE A 104 8.60 -2.80 4.94
C PHE A 104 9.48 -4.03 5.11
N TYR A 105 8.83 -5.19 5.23
CA TYR A 105 9.52 -6.46 5.30
C TYR A 105 9.64 -7.08 3.91
N ALA A 106 10.85 -7.11 3.35
CA ALA A 106 11.10 -7.73 2.07
C ALA A 106 11.22 -9.26 2.26
N THR A 107 10.38 -10.02 1.58
CA THR A 107 10.41 -11.49 1.57
C THR A 107 11.26 -12.06 0.43
N GLN A 108 11.56 -11.24 -0.58
CA GLN A 108 12.27 -11.63 -1.80
C GLN A 108 13.09 -10.47 -2.36
N VAL A 109 13.97 -10.81 -3.32
CA VAL A 109 14.67 -9.81 -4.12
C VAL A 109 13.65 -9.06 -4.98
N GLY A 110 13.64 -7.74 -4.88
CA GLY A 110 12.69 -6.90 -5.59
C GLY A 110 13.30 -5.55 -5.90
N ASP A 111 13.17 -5.12 -7.15
CA ASP A 111 13.48 -3.75 -7.54
C ASP A 111 12.25 -2.89 -7.29
N ASN A 112 12.34 -1.95 -6.33
CA ASN A 112 11.22 -1.11 -5.96
C ASN A 112 11.38 0.28 -6.58
N GLN A 113 10.38 0.71 -7.32
CA GLN A 113 10.34 2.00 -7.97
C GLN A 113 9.64 3.00 -7.05
N LEU A 114 10.35 4.05 -6.69
CA LEU A 114 9.83 5.17 -5.93
C LEU A 114 9.60 6.34 -6.88
N GLN A 115 8.33 6.71 -7.05
CA GLN A 115 7.89 7.79 -7.93
C GLN A 115 7.33 8.94 -7.08
N PHE A 116 7.42 10.14 -7.63
CA PHE A 116 6.88 11.34 -7.02
C PHE A 116 5.96 12.05 -7.98
N TYR A 117 4.86 12.59 -7.46
CA TYR A 117 3.95 13.44 -8.20
C TYR A 117 3.86 14.77 -7.48
N ALA A 118 4.07 15.85 -8.22
CA ALA A 118 4.10 17.19 -7.69
C ALA A 118 2.95 18.03 -8.24
N ASP A 119 2.30 18.79 -7.37
CA ASP A 119 1.52 19.95 -7.74
C ASP A 119 2.35 21.21 -7.44
N ARG A 120 2.49 22.08 -8.43
CA ARG A 120 3.39 23.25 -8.38
C ARG A 120 4.85 22.87 -8.08
N LYS A 121 5.49 23.51 -7.08
CA LYS A 121 6.94 23.52 -6.88
C LYS A 121 7.38 23.05 -5.48
N PRO A 122 6.93 21.89 -4.98
CA PRO A 122 7.43 21.34 -3.74
C PRO A 122 8.93 21.03 -3.83
N HIS A 123 9.57 20.89 -2.68
CA HIS A 123 11.00 20.64 -2.56
C HIS A 123 11.27 19.25 -2.00
N LEU A 124 12.06 18.45 -2.71
CA LEU A 124 12.55 17.14 -2.25
C LEU A 124 14.01 17.30 -1.80
N ASP A 125 14.24 17.17 -0.51
CA ASP A 125 15.57 17.35 0.11
C ASP A 125 16.41 16.08 -0.07
N SER A 126 15.94 14.95 0.47
CA SER A 126 16.74 13.73 0.50
C SER A 126 15.90 12.44 0.54
N ILE A 127 16.51 11.38 0.01
CA ILE A 127 16.03 10.00 0.12
C ILE A 127 17.18 9.15 0.65
N GLU A 128 16.90 8.39 1.71
CA GLU A 128 17.82 7.43 2.28
C GLU A 128 17.16 6.07 2.39
N PHE A 129 17.92 5.01 2.16
CA PHE A 129 17.45 3.63 2.20
C PHE A 129 18.36 2.79 3.07
N TYR A 130 17.75 2.06 3.99
CA TYR A 130 18.41 1.31 5.04
C TYR A 130 17.88 -0.11 5.10
N ARG A 131 18.68 -0.99 5.67
CA ARG A 131 18.29 -2.32 6.11
C ARG A 131 18.67 -2.53 7.57
N PHE A 132 17.89 -3.31 8.28
CA PHE A 132 18.21 -3.75 9.64
C PHE A 132 17.58 -5.11 9.93
N GLY A 133 18.14 -5.83 10.90
CA GLY A 133 17.62 -7.12 11.34
C GLY A 133 16.35 -6.99 12.19
N THR A 134 15.55 -8.05 12.24
CA THR A 134 14.29 -8.11 13.01
C THR A 134 14.48 -7.96 14.52
N ASN A 135 15.66 -8.30 15.03
CA ASN A 135 16.01 -8.14 16.44
C ASN A 135 16.59 -6.74 16.75
N GLU A 136 16.73 -5.87 15.76
CA GLU A 136 17.17 -4.49 15.98
C GLU A 136 15.99 -3.62 16.41
N THR A 137 16.22 -2.75 17.40
CA THR A 137 15.31 -1.64 17.72
C THR A 137 15.72 -0.44 16.89
N PHE A 138 14.77 0.16 16.16
CA PHE A 138 14.99 1.46 15.53
C PHE A 138 14.72 2.55 16.55
N SER A 139 15.72 3.39 16.81
CA SER A 139 15.64 4.46 17.81
C SER A 139 15.96 5.82 17.21
N LEU A 140 15.14 6.81 17.57
CA LEU A 140 15.40 8.22 17.32
C LEU A 140 15.45 8.96 18.66
N ASN A 141 16.42 9.85 18.84
CA ASN A 141 16.64 10.54 20.11
C ASN A 141 16.69 12.06 19.91
N ASP A 142 16.29 12.80 20.94
CA ASP A 142 16.41 14.26 21.04
C ASP A 142 15.87 15.03 19.82
N LEU A 143 14.71 14.61 19.33
CA LEU A 143 14.08 15.20 18.15
C LEU A 143 13.33 16.49 18.53
N LYS A 144 13.51 17.51 17.70
CA LYS A 144 12.78 18.79 17.75
C LYS A 144 12.37 19.21 16.33
N PRO A 145 11.22 19.90 16.16
CA PRO A 145 10.84 20.44 14.86
C PRO A 145 11.78 21.59 14.44
N ASP A 146 12.08 21.67 13.15
CA ASP A 146 12.79 22.80 12.55
C ASP A 146 11.79 23.94 12.32
N ASN A 147 11.76 24.91 13.24
CA ASN A 147 10.76 25.98 13.22
C ASN A 147 11.24 27.18 12.40
N ALA A 148 10.84 27.21 11.12
CA ALA A 148 11.06 28.37 10.27
C ALA A 148 9.98 29.45 10.43
N ASN A 149 8.77 29.13 10.92
CA ASN A 149 7.64 30.05 11.03
C ASN A 149 6.77 29.79 12.27
N ASP A 150 6.06 30.82 12.74
CA ASP A 150 5.11 30.75 13.85
C ASP A 150 3.92 29.83 13.50
N VAL A 151 3.63 28.89 14.38
CA VAL A 151 2.74 27.75 14.11
C VAL A 151 1.39 28.01 14.76
N ASP A 152 0.33 28.06 13.94
CA ASP A 152 -1.06 28.20 14.41
C ASP A 152 -1.61 26.85 14.95
N ARG A 153 -2.66 26.94 15.77
CA ARG A 153 -3.27 25.93 16.66
C ARG A 153 -3.64 24.58 16.03
N SER A 154 -3.66 24.46 14.71
CA SER A 154 -4.03 23.23 13.98
C SER A 154 -2.94 22.16 14.00
N GLY A 155 -1.70 22.55 14.35
CA GLY A 155 -0.52 21.70 14.30
C GLY A 155 0.03 21.49 12.88
N ILE A 156 1.32 21.20 12.78
CA ILE A 156 2.04 20.92 11.53
C ILE A 156 2.47 19.45 11.52
N PRO A 157 2.21 18.69 10.43
CA PRO A 157 2.76 17.36 10.27
C PRO A 157 4.29 17.40 10.27
N TRP A 158 4.94 16.60 11.11
CA TRP A 158 6.40 16.58 11.24
C TRP A 158 7.01 15.27 10.81
N MET A 159 6.44 14.16 11.28
CA MET A 159 6.94 12.83 10.95
C MET A 159 5.80 11.86 10.69
N SER A 160 6.00 10.96 9.73
CA SER A 160 5.11 9.84 9.47
C SER A 160 5.91 8.55 9.45
N PHE A 161 5.38 7.51 10.09
CA PHE A 161 5.93 6.17 10.15
C PHE A 161 4.92 5.24 9.50
N ILE A 162 5.30 4.62 8.38
CA ILE A 162 4.43 3.76 7.59
C ILE A 162 4.99 2.35 7.68
N PHE A 163 4.17 1.39 8.07
CA PHE A 163 4.55 -0.01 8.22
C PHE A 163 3.79 -0.84 7.19
N ILE A 164 4.52 -1.51 6.29
CA ILE A 164 3.98 -2.39 5.27
C ILE A 164 4.41 -3.83 5.59
N GLY A 165 3.44 -4.71 5.80
CA GLY A 165 3.66 -6.09 6.20
C GLY A 165 3.41 -6.30 7.70
N PRO A 166 4.29 -7.04 8.43
CA PRO A 166 4.08 -7.31 9.84
C PRO A 166 4.02 -6.03 10.66
N ALA A 167 3.11 -5.96 11.63
CA ALA A 167 3.06 -4.84 12.56
C ALA A 167 4.33 -4.77 13.43
N PRO A 168 4.77 -3.56 13.86
CA PRO A 168 5.76 -3.47 14.91
C PRO A 168 5.22 -4.12 16.20
N ARG A 169 6.07 -4.82 16.94
CA ARG A 169 5.72 -5.40 18.26
C ARG A 169 5.36 -4.31 19.24
N ASN A 170 6.15 -3.24 19.21
CA ASN A 170 6.01 -2.10 20.10
C ASN A 170 6.47 -0.83 19.39
N LEU A 171 5.72 0.24 19.56
CA LEU A 171 6.19 1.59 19.28
C LEU A 171 6.03 2.43 20.54
N GLU A 172 7.13 3.04 20.97
CA GLU A 172 7.20 3.88 22.15
C GLU A 172 7.61 5.30 21.77
N ILE A 173 6.87 6.30 22.24
CA ILE A 173 7.20 7.73 22.10
C ILE A 173 7.30 8.34 23.49
N ILE A 174 8.50 8.78 23.86
CA ILE A 174 8.77 9.50 25.10
C ILE A 174 8.97 10.98 24.74
N ALA A 175 8.07 11.82 25.22
CA ALA A 175 8.08 13.25 24.90
C ALA A 175 7.88 14.13 26.13
N SER A 176 8.35 15.37 26.00
CA SER A 176 8.18 16.44 26.97
C SER A 176 7.68 17.71 26.28
N ALA A 177 6.90 18.50 27.01
CA ALA A 177 6.30 19.73 26.51
C ALA A 177 6.22 20.79 27.62
N GLN A 178 6.42 22.06 27.27
CA GLN A 178 6.31 23.18 28.21
C GLN A 178 4.98 23.90 28.06
N SER A 179 4.38 24.34 29.17
CA SER A 179 3.18 25.18 29.11
C SER A 179 3.50 26.58 28.59
N GLY A 180 2.48 27.30 28.09
CA GLY A 180 2.65 28.69 27.68
C GLY A 180 3.22 29.55 28.83
N LYS A 181 2.73 29.32 30.06
CA LYS A 181 3.24 29.99 31.27
C LYS A 181 4.73 29.75 31.50
N GLN A 182 5.23 28.53 31.27
CA GLN A 182 6.65 28.20 31.44
C GLN A 182 7.54 28.81 30.35
N LYS A 183 6.98 29.10 29.18
CA LYS A 183 7.65 29.74 28.05
C LYS A 183 7.46 31.26 28.01
N SER A 184 6.68 31.83 28.92
CA SER A 184 6.21 33.22 28.85
C SER A 184 5.47 33.53 27.54
N SER A 185 4.72 32.56 27.00
CA SER A 185 3.90 32.65 25.79
C SER A 185 2.42 32.31 26.07
N THR A 186 1.53 32.63 25.13
CA THR A 186 0.12 32.22 25.19
C THR A 186 -0.05 30.72 24.97
N ASP A 187 0.77 30.15 24.10
CA ASP A 187 0.63 28.78 23.62
C ASP A 187 1.77 27.89 24.14
N GLY A 188 1.37 26.73 24.68
CA GLY A 188 2.29 25.67 25.13
C GLY A 188 2.76 24.81 23.97
N ASP A 189 3.78 23.99 24.21
CA ASP A 189 4.23 22.98 23.26
C ASP A 189 3.22 21.82 23.24
N ASN A 190 2.85 21.33 22.07
CA ASN A 190 1.93 20.21 21.96
C ASN A 190 2.35 19.22 20.87
N LEU A 191 2.09 17.92 21.11
CA LEU A 191 2.18 16.86 20.10
C LEU A 191 0.84 16.15 19.98
N LYS A 192 0.40 16.03 18.74
CA LYS A 192 -0.75 15.22 18.30
C LYS A 192 -0.21 13.95 17.64
N VAL A 193 -0.79 12.82 17.99
CA VAL A 193 -0.42 11.51 17.43
C VAL A 193 -1.65 10.90 16.78
N LEU A 194 -1.52 10.48 15.53
CA LEU A 194 -2.55 9.76 14.79
C LEU A 194 -2.05 8.34 14.52
N VAL A 195 -2.92 7.35 14.68
CA VAL A 195 -2.67 5.96 14.28
C VAL A 195 -3.73 5.60 13.25
N ASN A 196 -3.31 5.27 12.04
CA ASN A 196 -4.19 4.97 10.91
C ASN A 196 -5.26 6.06 10.72
N GLY A 197 -4.83 7.34 10.69
CA GLY A 197 -5.70 8.52 10.57
C GLY A 197 -6.50 8.88 11.83
N ARG A 198 -6.59 8.00 12.83
CA ARG A 198 -7.36 8.25 14.06
C ARG A 198 -6.50 8.93 15.12
N ILE A 199 -6.98 10.03 15.66
CA ILE A 199 -6.31 10.78 16.74
C ILE A 199 -6.33 9.95 18.02
N ILE A 200 -5.15 9.73 18.63
CA ILE A 200 -5.08 9.20 20.00
C ILE A 200 -5.46 10.33 20.95
N GLN A 201 -6.65 10.22 21.55
CA GLN A 201 -7.18 11.24 22.44
C GLN A 201 -6.41 11.30 23.76
N ASN A 202 -6.44 12.49 24.37
CA ASN A 202 -5.89 12.70 25.69
C ASN A 202 -6.90 12.30 26.78
N GLU A 203 -6.63 11.19 27.48
CA GLU A 203 -7.49 10.65 28.55
C GLU A 203 -7.79 11.64 29.69
N LYS A 204 -6.88 12.57 29.99
CA LYS A 204 -7.05 13.54 31.08
C LYS A 204 -7.95 14.72 30.70
N ALA A 205 -8.19 14.93 29.40
CA ALA A 205 -8.99 16.06 28.92
C ALA A 205 -9.76 15.72 27.63
N PRO A 206 -10.57 14.64 27.61
CA PRO A 206 -11.21 14.17 26.39
C PRO A 206 -12.24 15.17 25.82
N THR A 207 -12.80 16.04 26.68
CA THR A 207 -13.85 17.01 26.32
C THR A 207 -13.34 18.43 26.13
N ALA A 208 -12.10 18.74 26.52
CA ALA A 208 -11.56 20.09 26.37
C ALA A 208 -11.10 20.30 24.93
N ASP A 209 -11.85 21.10 24.16
CA ASP A 209 -11.57 21.34 22.74
C ASP A 209 -10.11 21.79 22.48
N LYS A 210 -9.51 22.50 23.43
CA LYS A 210 -8.12 22.97 23.35
C LYS A 210 -7.08 21.83 23.40
N TYR A 211 -7.35 20.71 24.10
CA TYR A 211 -6.34 19.68 24.38
C TYR A 211 -6.71 18.26 23.94
N LYS A 212 -7.99 18.00 23.63
CA LYS A 212 -8.48 16.65 23.33
C LYS A 212 -7.73 15.97 22.18
N ASN A 213 -7.22 16.76 21.24
CA ASN A 213 -6.48 16.29 20.06
C ASN A 213 -4.96 16.22 20.26
N PHE A 214 -4.43 16.67 21.40
CA PHE A 214 -3.01 16.68 21.71
C PHE A 214 -2.71 15.71 22.85
N TYR A 215 -2.13 14.56 22.50
CA TYR A 215 -1.80 13.52 23.48
C TYR A 215 -0.73 13.98 24.48
N PHE A 216 0.24 14.75 23.99
CA PHE A 216 1.24 15.44 24.81
C PHE A 216 0.95 16.93 24.77
N SER A 217 0.42 17.49 25.87
CA SER A 217 0.13 18.92 25.95
C SER A 217 0.98 19.59 27.03
N GLY A 218 1.62 20.70 26.69
CA GLY A 218 2.50 21.43 27.59
C GLY A 218 1.80 21.93 28.85
N ASP A 219 0.53 22.32 28.76
CA ASP A 219 -0.26 22.77 29.90
C ASP A 219 -0.48 21.65 30.94
N GLN A 220 -0.49 20.39 30.49
CA GLN A 220 -0.61 19.21 31.35
C GLN A 220 0.74 18.63 31.77
N LEU A 221 1.72 18.62 30.87
CA LEU A 221 3.02 18.01 31.12
C LEU A 221 3.93 18.90 31.95
N GLN A 222 3.92 20.21 31.71
CA GLN A 222 4.72 21.18 32.48
C GLN A 222 6.21 20.80 32.61
N ARG A 223 6.86 20.35 31.52
CA ARG A 223 8.23 19.77 31.44
C ARG A 223 8.39 18.33 31.92
N SER A 224 7.36 17.71 32.50
CA SER A 224 7.41 16.27 32.77
C SER A 224 7.41 15.47 31.47
N THR A 225 7.98 14.27 31.55
CA THR A 225 7.97 13.29 30.48
C THR A 225 6.71 12.46 30.54
N LYS A 226 6.14 12.16 29.37
CA LYS A 226 5.08 11.17 29.23
C LYS A 226 5.49 10.18 28.16
N THR A 227 5.04 8.95 28.33
CA THR A 227 5.24 7.86 27.36
C THR A 227 3.91 7.51 26.72
N LEU A 228 3.91 7.40 25.39
CA LEU A 228 2.88 6.72 24.63
C LEU A 228 3.44 5.38 24.17
N THR A 229 2.74 4.30 24.47
CA THR A 229 3.08 2.95 24.00
C THR A 229 1.94 2.45 23.12
N THR A 230 2.25 2.13 21.87
CA THR A 230 1.33 1.53 20.91
C THR A 230 1.72 0.09 20.67
N LYS A 231 0.78 -0.84 20.91
CA LYS A 231 0.99 -2.30 20.80
C LYS A 231 0.34 -2.87 19.55
N GLY A 232 0.66 -4.12 19.24
CA GLY A 232 0.19 -4.88 18.05
C GLY A 232 -1.30 -4.71 17.72
N GLU A 233 -2.19 -4.73 18.71
CA GLU A 233 -3.64 -4.57 18.53
C GLU A 233 -4.05 -3.25 17.85
N SER A 234 -3.25 -2.18 18.02
CA SER A 234 -3.48 -0.89 17.36
C SER A 234 -3.09 -0.90 15.88
N PHE A 235 -2.40 -1.95 15.42
CA PHE A 235 -1.87 -2.14 14.07
C PHE A 235 -2.63 -3.23 13.29
N ALA A 236 -3.95 -3.12 13.24
CA ALA A 236 -4.86 -4.15 12.71
C ALA A 236 -4.92 -4.26 11.17
N SER A 237 -3.87 -3.86 10.45
CA SER A 237 -3.82 -3.86 8.98
C SER A 237 -2.45 -4.32 8.48
N LEU A 238 -2.34 -4.80 7.24
CA LEU A 238 -1.04 -5.08 6.61
C LEU A 238 -0.33 -3.80 6.14
N GLU A 239 -1.03 -2.67 6.17
CA GLU A 239 -0.43 -1.34 6.06
C GLU A 239 -0.91 -0.54 7.27
N ASN A 240 0.00 0.04 8.04
CA ASN A 240 -0.34 0.97 9.12
C ASN A 240 0.43 2.27 9.00
N SER A 241 -0.13 3.38 9.49
CA SER A 241 0.58 4.64 9.63
C SER A 241 0.48 5.18 11.05
N ILE A 242 1.57 5.84 11.47
CA ILE A 242 1.58 6.71 12.64
C ILE A 242 2.05 8.08 12.17
N GLU A 243 1.30 9.12 12.50
CA GLU A 243 1.65 10.50 12.18
C GLU A 243 1.84 11.31 13.45
N ILE A 244 2.89 12.11 13.46
CA ILE A 244 3.24 13.02 14.56
C ILE A 244 3.16 14.44 14.04
N TRP A 245 2.29 15.19 14.69
CA TRP A 245 2.02 16.58 14.42
C TRP A 245 2.44 17.40 15.63
N TYR A 246 2.98 18.58 15.41
CA TYR A 246 3.44 19.45 16.50
C TYR A 246 2.78 20.81 16.44
N ASP A 247 2.70 21.44 17.60
CA ASP A 247 2.40 22.85 17.77
C ASP A 247 3.48 23.44 18.69
N GLN A 248 4.05 24.57 18.29
CA GLN A 248 5.20 25.21 18.94
C GLN A 248 6.49 24.35 18.94
N ASN A 249 7.12 24.09 20.09
CA ASN A 249 8.47 23.51 20.19
C ASN A 249 8.54 22.29 21.13
N PRO A 250 7.70 21.25 20.95
CA PRO A 250 7.80 20.05 21.78
C PRO A 250 9.11 19.30 21.52
N THR A 251 9.50 18.45 22.47
CA THR A 251 10.69 17.60 22.33
C THR A 251 10.29 16.14 22.48
N ILE A 252 10.58 15.33 21.46
CA ILE A 252 10.56 13.87 21.58
C ILE A 252 11.96 13.47 22.05
N GLN A 253 12.05 13.06 23.30
CA GLN A 253 13.32 12.66 23.91
C GLN A 253 13.80 11.34 23.29
N GLN A 254 12.87 10.41 23.10
CA GLN A 254 13.17 9.11 22.54
C GLN A 254 11.94 8.56 21.81
N MET A 255 12.19 7.88 20.69
CA MET A 255 11.24 7.03 20.04
C MET A 255 11.90 5.69 19.74
N ASN A 256 11.24 4.60 20.13
CA ASN A 256 11.71 3.24 19.89
C ASN A 256 10.67 2.46 19.08
N ILE A 257 11.13 1.71 18.09
CA ILE A 257 10.31 0.81 17.29
C ILE A 257 10.94 -0.57 17.33
N GLU A 258 10.19 -1.53 17.85
CA GLU A 258 10.57 -2.94 17.87
C GLU A 258 9.80 -3.70 16.80
N PHE A 259 10.52 -4.40 15.92
CA PHE A 259 9.91 -5.04 14.77
C PHE A 259 9.52 -6.49 15.04
N SER A 260 8.54 -6.98 14.28
CA SER A 260 8.12 -8.39 14.22
C SER A 260 8.41 -8.95 12.83
N GLU A 261 8.61 -10.25 12.72
CA GLU A 261 8.45 -10.99 11.45
C GLU A 261 7.08 -11.67 11.33
N ASN A 262 6.38 -11.78 12.45
CA ASN A 262 5.11 -12.47 12.54
C ASN A 262 3.96 -11.51 12.26
N TYR A 263 3.03 -11.94 11.40
CA TYR A 263 1.78 -11.26 11.12
C TYR A 263 0.72 -11.51 12.21
N SER A 264 1.13 -11.44 13.49
CA SER A 264 0.27 -11.73 14.64
C SER A 264 -0.91 -10.74 14.78
N ASN A 265 -0.81 -9.57 14.15
CA ASN A 265 -1.90 -8.62 14.02
C ASN A 265 -3.10 -9.15 13.22
N LEU A 266 -2.96 -10.29 12.52
CA LEU A 266 -4.05 -10.92 11.80
C LEU A 266 -4.80 -11.99 12.62
N SER A 267 -4.17 -12.58 13.64
CA SER A 267 -4.67 -13.77 14.33
C SER A 267 -5.54 -13.49 15.58
N GLU A 268 -5.57 -12.27 16.11
CA GLU A 268 -6.10 -11.96 17.45
C GLU A 268 -7.54 -11.36 17.49
N LEU A 269 -8.32 -11.42 16.42
CA LEU A 269 -9.61 -10.68 16.35
C LEU A 269 -10.83 -11.60 16.18
N SER A 270 -11.62 -11.75 17.26
CA SER A 270 -12.76 -12.68 17.38
C SER A 270 -14.16 -12.04 17.32
N ASP A 271 -14.31 -10.79 16.87
CA ASP A 271 -15.60 -10.07 16.89
C ASP A 271 -16.20 -9.87 15.48
N ALA A 272 -17.43 -10.35 15.27
CA ALA A 272 -18.02 -10.57 13.95
C ALA A 272 -18.40 -9.30 13.16
N SER A 273 -18.64 -8.17 13.85
CA SER A 273 -18.87 -6.87 13.18
C SER A 273 -17.56 -6.23 12.72
N PHE A 274 -16.48 -6.42 13.49
CA PHE A 274 -15.13 -5.99 13.13
C PHE A 274 -14.49 -6.90 12.06
N GLN A 275 -14.89 -8.16 11.97
CA GLN A 275 -14.36 -9.11 10.99
C GLN A 275 -14.52 -8.65 9.53
N LYS A 276 -15.67 -8.06 9.15
CA LYS A 276 -15.86 -7.60 7.76
C LYS A 276 -14.92 -6.45 7.40
N ASP A 277 -14.85 -5.43 8.26
CA ASP A 277 -13.99 -4.28 8.04
C ASP A 277 -12.50 -4.69 8.11
N PHE A 278 -12.14 -5.60 9.02
CA PHE A 278 -10.80 -6.14 9.12
C PHE A 278 -10.40 -6.98 7.91
N ILE A 279 -11.25 -7.89 7.44
CA ILE A 279 -10.98 -8.70 6.25
C ILE A 279 -10.89 -7.81 5.02
N TYR A 280 -11.78 -6.82 4.90
CA TYR A 280 -11.70 -5.83 3.84
C TYR A 280 -10.36 -5.09 3.86
N LEU A 281 -9.95 -4.56 5.01
CA LEU A 281 -8.66 -3.86 5.16
C LEU A 281 -7.47 -4.79 4.89
N SER A 282 -7.52 -6.03 5.38
CA SER A 282 -6.46 -7.03 5.18
C SER A 282 -6.31 -7.40 3.71
N LEU A 283 -7.40 -7.66 3.00
CA LEU A 283 -7.38 -7.96 1.56
C LEU A 283 -6.99 -6.75 0.72
N GLN A 284 -7.41 -5.55 1.13
CA GLN A 284 -6.98 -4.30 0.53
C GLN A 284 -5.46 -4.15 0.66
N SER A 285 -4.92 -4.33 1.86
CA SER A 285 -3.49 -4.23 2.10
C SER A 285 -2.69 -5.39 1.49
N PHE A 286 -3.24 -6.59 1.41
CA PHE A 286 -2.66 -7.70 0.64
C PHE A 286 -2.52 -7.31 -0.83
N SER A 287 -3.59 -6.76 -1.42
CA SER A 287 -3.55 -6.27 -2.81
C SER A 287 -2.44 -5.23 -3.00
N ASN A 288 -2.18 -4.41 -1.98
CA ASN A 288 -1.11 -3.41 -2.00
C ASN A 288 0.28 -4.05 -1.90
N ILE A 289 0.46 -5.05 -1.02
CA ILE A 289 1.70 -5.81 -0.94
C ILE A 289 1.98 -6.53 -2.27
N MET A 290 0.98 -7.14 -2.89
CA MET A 290 1.12 -7.79 -4.20
C MET A 290 1.54 -6.79 -5.29
N GLN A 291 0.94 -5.59 -5.29
CA GLN A 291 1.34 -4.51 -6.19
C GLN A 291 2.82 -4.14 -5.99
N ILE A 292 3.26 -3.99 -4.74
CA ILE A 292 4.66 -3.72 -4.38
C ILE A 292 5.57 -4.86 -4.82
N ALA A 293 5.12 -6.11 -4.73
CA ALA A 293 5.82 -7.29 -5.18
C ALA A 293 5.82 -7.48 -6.72
N LYS A 294 5.31 -6.51 -7.49
CA LYS A 294 5.15 -6.57 -8.96
C LYS A 294 4.21 -7.68 -9.44
N MET A 295 3.29 -8.12 -8.58
CA MET A 295 2.20 -9.05 -8.91
C MET A 295 0.96 -8.24 -9.27
N LYS A 296 1.01 -7.64 -10.46
CA LYS A 296 0.04 -6.65 -10.91
C LYS A 296 -1.36 -7.24 -11.00
N TYR A 297 -1.50 -8.40 -11.63
CA TYR A 297 -2.82 -8.97 -11.89
C TYR A 297 -3.46 -9.50 -10.61
N THR A 298 -2.67 -10.10 -9.72
CA THR A 298 -3.14 -10.51 -8.39
C THR A 298 -3.70 -9.32 -7.62
N ALA A 299 -2.97 -8.19 -7.62
CA ALA A 299 -3.40 -6.96 -6.95
C ALA A 299 -4.66 -6.35 -7.59
N GLU A 300 -4.71 -6.23 -8.91
CA GLU A 300 -5.86 -5.65 -9.62
C GLU A 300 -7.13 -6.50 -9.44
N PHE A 301 -7.00 -7.83 -9.49
CA PHE A 301 -8.13 -8.74 -9.43
C PHE A 301 -8.69 -8.81 -8.01
N MET A 302 -7.84 -8.88 -6.99
CA MET A 302 -8.27 -8.79 -5.59
C MET A 302 -8.98 -7.45 -5.32
N ARG A 303 -8.44 -6.31 -5.78
CA ARG A 303 -9.11 -5.00 -5.65
C ARG A 303 -10.48 -4.97 -6.32
N ASN A 304 -10.62 -5.59 -7.49
CA ASN A 304 -11.91 -5.74 -8.15
C ASN A 304 -12.86 -6.58 -7.28
N ALA A 305 -12.38 -7.72 -6.75
CA ALA A 305 -13.15 -8.64 -5.93
C ALA A 305 -13.72 -7.99 -4.66
N ILE A 306 -12.92 -7.18 -3.96
CA ILE A 306 -13.34 -6.49 -2.72
C ILE A 306 -14.07 -5.17 -2.98
N SER A 307 -14.23 -4.76 -4.24
CA SER A 307 -14.95 -3.54 -4.57
C SER A 307 -16.45 -3.68 -4.30
N ARG A 308 -17.14 -2.55 -4.08
CA ARG A 308 -18.60 -2.57 -3.86
C ARG A 308 -19.35 -3.22 -5.01
N ASN A 309 -18.87 -3.08 -6.24
CA ASN A 309 -19.49 -3.61 -7.46
C ASN A 309 -18.37 -4.15 -8.39
N PRO A 310 -17.88 -5.39 -8.17
CA PRO A 310 -16.88 -5.99 -9.04
C PRO A 310 -17.40 -6.06 -10.47
N LYS A 311 -16.49 -5.91 -11.42
CA LYS A 311 -16.83 -6.06 -12.85
C LYS A 311 -16.23 -7.36 -13.37
N ASN A 312 -16.95 -8.00 -14.28
CA ASN A 312 -16.34 -9.03 -15.11
C ASN A 312 -15.23 -8.39 -15.96
N LEU A 313 -14.08 -9.04 -16.02
CA LEU A 313 -12.88 -8.51 -16.67
C LEU A 313 -12.71 -9.15 -18.04
N VAL A 314 -12.41 -8.35 -19.05
CA VAL A 314 -12.21 -8.82 -20.43
C VAL A 314 -10.87 -8.32 -20.95
N PHE A 315 -10.01 -9.27 -21.34
CA PHE A 315 -8.67 -9.02 -21.84
C PHE A 315 -8.57 -9.42 -23.31
N GLY A 316 -8.18 -8.48 -24.17
CA GLY A 316 -7.94 -8.74 -25.59
C GLY A 316 -6.58 -9.37 -25.86
N ASN A 317 -6.39 -9.90 -27.07
CA ASN A 317 -5.16 -10.59 -27.51
C ASN A 317 -3.89 -9.74 -27.39
N ARG A 318 -4.01 -8.41 -27.49
CA ARG A 318 -2.88 -7.47 -27.35
C ARG A 318 -2.62 -7.03 -25.91
N SER A 319 -3.43 -7.49 -24.95
CA SER A 319 -3.23 -7.14 -23.54
C SER A 319 -1.93 -7.76 -23.01
N LYS A 320 -1.32 -7.10 -22.01
CA LYS A 320 -0.14 -7.64 -21.32
C LYS A 320 -0.44 -9.00 -20.66
N LEU A 321 -1.68 -9.22 -20.17
CA LEU A 321 -2.11 -10.48 -19.56
C LEU A 321 -2.11 -11.61 -20.59
N ALA A 322 -2.74 -11.40 -21.74
CA ALA A 322 -2.75 -12.38 -22.83
C ALA A 322 -1.31 -12.71 -23.27
N GLN A 323 -0.44 -11.72 -23.41
CA GLN A 323 0.97 -11.94 -23.73
C GLN A 323 1.72 -12.74 -22.66
N LEU A 324 1.41 -12.52 -21.38
CA LEU A 324 2.00 -13.26 -20.27
C LEU A 324 1.56 -14.72 -20.29
N ILE A 325 0.27 -14.98 -20.49
CA ILE A 325 -0.29 -16.33 -20.65
C ILE A 325 0.37 -17.07 -21.81
N LYS A 326 0.52 -16.44 -22.98
CA LYS A 326 1.15 -17.07 -24.15
C LYS A 326 2.60 -17.51 -23.91
N LYS A 327 3.29 -16.89 -22.94
CA LYS A 327 4.67 -17.24 -22.55
C LYS A 327 4.73 -18.35 -21.51
N ASP A 328 3.63 -18.61 -20.80
CA ASP A 328 3.56 -19.64 -19.78
C ASP A 328 3.64 -21.05 -20.39
N SER A 329 4.33 -21.97 -19.72
CA SER A 329 4.47 -23.35 -20.22
C SER A 329 3.12 -24.07 -20.29
N GLU A 330 2.19 -23.72 -19.40
CA GLU A 330 0.88 -24.36 -19.27
C GLU A 330 -0.04 -23.99 -20.43
N TYR A 331 0.19 -22.85 -21.07
CA TYR A 331 -0.52 -22.46 -22.29
C TYR A 331 -0.28 -23.44 -23.44
N LYS A 332 0.86 -24.14 -23.48
CA LYS A 332 1.12 -25.17 -24.50
C LYS A 332 0.13 -26.33 -24.38
N LYS A 333 -0.35 -26.67 -23.17
CA LYS A 333 -1.36 -27.71 -22.97
C LYS A 333 -2.68 -27.32 -23.63
N ILE A 334 -3.10 -26.05 -23.49
CA ILE A 334 -4.28 -25.49 -24.18
C ILE A 334 -4.14 -25.66 -25.70
N ILE A 335 -3.00 -25.28 -26.26
CA ILE A 335 -2.75 -25.39 -27.71
C ILE A 335 -2.79 -26.84 -28.18
N THR A 336 -2.20 -27.77 -27.44
CA THR A 336 -2.25 -29.20 -27.77
C THR A 336 -3.68 -29.72 -27.80
N LEU A 337 -4.48 -29.42 -26.77
CA LEU A 337 -5.90 -29.82 -26.70
C LEU A 337 -6.69 -29.31 -27.91
N ILE A 338 -6.53 -28.03 -28.26
CA ILE A 338 -7.22 -27.43 -29.41
C ILE A 338 -6.76 -28.07 -30.73
N LYS A 339 -5.45 -28.31 -30.91
CA LYS A 339 -4.92 -28.96 -32.11
C LYS A 339 -5.45 -30.37 -32.31
N GLU A 340 -5.57 -31.15 -31.24
CA GLU A 340 -6.15 -32.49 -31.29
C GLU A 340 -7.61 -32.46 -31.73
N LYS A 341 -8.41 -31.52 -31.20
CA LYS A 341 -9.80 -31.34 -31.59
C LYS A 341 -9.96 -30.92 -33.05
N ILE A 342 -9.13 -29.98 -33.52
CA ILE A 342 -9.11 -29.56 -34.94
C ILE A 342 -8.71 -30.72 -35.86
N LYS A 343 -7.72 -31.53 -35.47
CA LYS A 343 -7.32 -32.74 -36.22
C LYS A 343 -8.48 -33.74 -36.35
N ASN A 344 -9.35 -33.80 -35.35
CA ASN A 344 -10.56 -34.62 -35.36
C ASN A 344 -11.76 -33.96 -36.09
N GLY A 345 -11.54 -32.82 -36.77
CA GLY A 345 -12.54 -32.13 -37.57
C GLY A 345 -13.41 -31.13 -36.82
N LEU A 346 -13.17 -30.90 -35.52
CA LEU A 346 -13.93 -29.94 -34.72
C LEU A 346 -13.31 -28.55 -34.85
N LEU A 347 -13.88 -27.71 -35.71
CA LEU A 347 -13.40 -26.34 -35.95
C LEU A 347 -13.96 -25.32 -34.96
N ILE A 348 -15.08 -25.64 -34.30
CA ILE A 348 -15.67 -24.85 -33.23
C ILE A 348 -16.00 -25.84 -32.11
N ASP A 349 -15.47 -25.62 -30.92
CA ASP A 349 -15.73 -26.48 -29.77
C ASP A 349 -15.58 -25.70 -28.45
N GLU A 350 -16.13 -26.27 -27.39
CA GLU A 350 -15.92 -25.86 -26.01
C GLU A 350 -15.29 -27.01 -25.22
N ILE A 351 -14.20 -26.70 -24.52
CA ILE A 351 -13.48 -27.62 -23.64
C ILE A 351 -13.69 -27.13 -22.22
N PHE A 352 -14.41 -27.91 -21.42
CA PHE A 352 -14.60 -27.64 -20.00
C PHE A 352 -13.43 -28.23 -19.23
N THR A 353 -12.68 -27.35 -18.58
CA THR A 353 -11.49 -27.67 -17.78
C THR A 353 -11.81 -27.38 -16.31
N GLY A 354 -11.13 -28.05 -15.39
CA GLY A 354 -11.32 -27.79 -13.96
C GLY A 354 -12.59 -28.34 -13.30
N ASN A 355 -13.16 -29.42 -13.85
CA ASN A 355 -14.10 -30.27 -13.10
C ASN A 355 -13.40 -31.17 -12.06
N THR A 356 -12.08 -31.36 -12.20
CA THR A 356 -11.20 -32.06 -11.27
C THR A 356 -9.87 -31.31 -11.20
N PRO A 357 -9.13 -31.37 -10.08
CA PRO A 357 -7.82 -30.71 -9.95
C PRO A 357 -6.85 -31.10 -11.07
N GLU A 358 -6.88 -32.36 -11.48
CA GLU A 358 -6.04 -32.95 -12.54
C GLU A 358 -6.27 -32.34 -13.94
N ASN A 359 -7.46 -31.79 -14.17
CA ASN A 359 -7.88 -31.24 -15.45
C ASN A 359 -8.00 -29.70 -15.42
N THR A 360 -7.68 -29.06 -14.29
CA THR A 360 -7.61 -27.61 -14.17
C THR A 360 -6.31 -27.12 -14.80
N ILE A 361 -6.38 -26.11 -15.65
CA ILE A 361 -5.19 -25.44 -16.17
C ILE A 361 -4.85 -24.29 -15.24
N ILE A 362 -3.76 -24.47 -14.49
CA ILE A 362 -3.18 -23.50 -13.57
C ILE A 362 -1.87 -23.03 -14.20
N PHE A 363 -1.63 -21.73 -14.26
CA PHE A 363 -0.41 -21.16 -14.86
C PHE A 363 0.76 -21.16 -13.88
N ASN A 364 1.99 -21.32 -14.36
CA ASN A 364 3.18 -21.39 -13.52
C ASN A 364 3.81 -20.02 -13.20
N SER A 365 3.53 -19.00 -14.01
CA SER A 365 3.97 -17.63 -13.74
C SER A 365 3.37 -17.14 -12.44
N TRP A 366 4.19 -16.62 -11.53
CA TRP A 366 3.76 -16.34 -10.15
C TRP A 366 2.59 -15.34 -10.02
N ASP A 367 2.55 -14.30 -10.86
CA ASP A 367 1.41 -13.36 -10.94
C ASP A 367 0.16 -14.05 -11.52
N LEU A 368 0.32 -14.91 -12.54
CA LEU A 368 -0.81 -15.65 -13.12
C LEU A 368 -1.34 -16.75 -12.21
N TYR A 369 -0.45 -17.45 -11.50
CA TYR A 369 -0.78 -18.54 -10.59
C TYR A 369 -1.75 -18.10 -9.49
N SER A 370 -1.58 -16.86 -9.01
CA SER A 370 -2.44 -16.28 -7.97
C SER A 370 -3.57 -15.42 -8.51
N ALA A 371 -3.47 -14.88 -9.73
CA ALA A 371 -4.54 -14.10 -10.34
C ALA A 371 -5.57 -14.94 -11.11
N ILE A 372 -5.19 -16.11 -11.61
CA ILE A 372 -6.06 -17.01 -12.37
C ILE A 372 -6.23 -18.29 -11.56
N HIS A 373 -7.42 -18.47 -11.02
CA HIS A 373 -7.74 -19.55 -10.09
C HIS A 373 -7.97 -20.89 -10.80
N GLY A 374 -8.01 -20.86 -12.13
CA GLY A 374 -7.88 -22.03 -13.00
C GLY A 374 -8.90 -21.98 -14.12
N ILE A 375 -8.43 -22.13 -15.36
CA ILE A 375 -9.32 -22.02 -16.52
C ILE A 375 -10.45 -23.05 -16.42
N LYS A 376 -11.70 -22.58 -16.40
CA LYS A 376 -12.92 -23.39 -16.29
C LYS A 376 -13.48 -23.78 -17.65
N LYS A 377 -13.28 -22.92 -18.64
CA LYS A 377 -13.72 -23.18 -20.01
C LYS A 377 -12.76 -22.58 -21.03
N ILE A 378 -12.53 -23.34 -22.09
CA ILE A 378 -11.85 -22.89 -23.29
C ILE A 378 -12.87 -22.99 -24.43
N SER A 379 -13.17 -21.89 -25.11
CA SER A 379 -13.89 -21.97 -26.39
C SER A 379 -12.96 -21.53 -27.51
N TYR A 380 -13.07 -22.17 -28.67
CA TYR A 380 -12.30 -21.75 -29.83
C TYR A 380 -13.08 -21.83 -31.12
N THR A 381 -12.67 -20.99 -32.08
CA THR A 381 -13.14 -21.02 -33.46
C THR A 381 -11.91 -21.02 -34.37
N ALA A 382 -11.82 -22.03 -35.23
CA ALA A 382 -10.73 -22.23 -36.16
C ALA A 382 -11.21 -22.04 -37.60
N ASN A 383 -10.53 -21.14 -38.32
CA ASN A 383 -10.75 -20.89 -39.73
C ASN A 383 -9.52 -21.33 -40.52
N LYS A 384 -9.72 -22.16 -41.54
CA LYS A 384 -8.64 -22.60 -42.41
C LYS A 384 -8.16 -21.42 -43.27
N ASP A 385 -6.88 -21.10 -43.17
CA ASP A 385 -6.22 -20.00 -43.90
C ASP A 385 -5.20 -20.61 -44.89
N GLY A 386 -5.70 -21.05 -46.04
CA GLY A 386 -4.90 -21.77 -47.06
C GLY A 386 -4.81 -23.28 -46.85
N ASN A 387 -3.86 -23.95 -47.49
CA ASN A 387 -3.83 -25.42 -47.55
C ASN A 387 -3.39 -26.11 -46.25
N SER A 388 -2.66 -25.42 -45.37
CA SER A 388 -2.00 -26.05 -44.21
C SER A 388 -2.03 -25.24 -42.91
N HIS A 389 -2.70 -24.08 -42.85
CA HIS A 389 -2.72 -23.24 -41.65
C HIS A 389 -4.15 -23.01 -41.15
N TYR A 390 -4.28 -22.84 -39.83
CA TYR A 390 -5.50 -22.43 -39.16
C TYR A 390 -5.26 -21.12 -38.41
N LYS A 391 -6.15 -20.15 -38.62
CA LYS A 391 -6.32 -18.99 -37.76
C LYS A 391 -7.32 -19.35 -36.68
N VAL A 392 -6.92 -19.23 -35.42
CA VAL A 392 -7.75 -19.69 -34.31
C VAL A 392 -7.91 -18.60 -33.27
N ASP A 393 -9.18 -18.28 -33.01
CA ASP A 393 -9.59 -17.40 -31.93
C ASP A 393 -9.94 -18.27 -30.73
N ILE A 394 -9.27 -18.01 -29.60
CA ILE A 394 -9.35 -18.77 -28.37
C ILE A 394 -9.88 -17.84 -27.28
N ASN A 395 -10.89 -18.28 -26.55
CA ASN A 395 -11.39 -17.62 -25.36
C ASN A 395 -11.13 -18.52 -24.15
N LEU A 396 -10.38 -18.01 -23.18
CA LEU A 396 -10.17 -18.65 -21.89
C LEU A 396 -11.08 -17.98 -20.87
N TYR A 397 -11.83 -18.79 -20.13
CA TYR A 397 -12.76 -18.34 -19.10
C TYR A 397 -12.30 -18.84 -17.74
N ASP A 398 -12.28 -17.94 -16.77
CA ASP A 398 -12.05 -18.23 -15.37
C ASP A 398 -13.13 -17.53 -14.51
N ILE A 399 -13.34 -18.05 -13.31
CA ILE A 399 -14.15 -17.43 -12.26
C ILE A 399 -13.21 -17.13 -11.11
N TYR A 400 -13.08 -15.86 -10.77
CA TYR A 400 -12.29 -15.45 -9.63
C TYR A 400 -13.09 -15.72 -8.35
N ASP A 401 -12.93 -16.92 -7.79
CA ASP A 401 -13.56 -17.41 -6.55
C ASP A 401 -12.52 -18.05 -5.62
N PHE A 402 -12.76 -18.09 -4.31
CA PHE A 402 -11.85 -18.72 -3.35
C PHE A 402 -12.40 -20.05 -2.84
N ASP A 403 -13.21 -20.75 -3.66
CA ASP A 403 -13.79 -22.03 -3.27
C ASP A 403 -12.67 -23.05 -2.99
N PRO A 404 -12.58 -23.57 -1.75
CA PRO A 404 -11.52 -24.47 -1.36
C PRO A 404 -11.49 -25.79 -2.16
N ASN A 405 -12.58 -26.14 -2.84
CA ASN A 405 -12.64 -27.34 -3.68
C ASN A 405 -12.03 -27.15 -5.08
N ASN A 406 -11.75 -25.90 -5.48
CA ASN A 406 -11.40 -25.54 -6.85
C ASN A 406 -9.91 -25.23 -7.07
N ILE A 407 -9.11 -25.13 -6.02
CA ILE A 407 -7.70 -24.72 -6.07
C ILE A 407 -6.86 -25.63 -5.16
N ASP A 408 -5.66 -26.01 -5.59
CA ASP A 408 -4.68 -26.74 -4.77
C ASP A 408 -3.80 -25.74 -4.01
N TYR A 409 -3.98 -25.66 -2.69
CA TYR A 409 -3.37 -24.64 -1.84
C TYR A 409 -2.09 -25.10 -1.12
N SER A 410 -1.58 -26.31 -1.40
CA SER A 410 -0.55 -26.99 -0.60
C SER A 410 0.87 -26.40 -0.67
N VAL A 411 1.06 -25.20 -1.23
CA VAL A 411 2.37 -24.61 -1.45
C VAL A 411 2.34 -23.10 -1.15
N ASN A 412 3.11 -22.65 -0.14
CA ASN A 412 3.46 -21.26 0.22
C ASN A 412 2.50 -20.54 1.23
N PRO A 413 2.89 -19.40 1.87
CA PRO A 413 2.08 -18.57 2.82
C PRO A 413 0.73 -18.05 2.29
N ILE A 414 0.33 -18.53 1.12
CA ILE A 414 -0.93 -18.35 0.42
C ILE A 414 -2.09 -18.94 1.24
N GLU A 415 -1.86 -19.99 2.05
CA GLU A 415 -2.93 -20.63 2.83
C GLU A 415 -3.66 -19.67 3.79
N GLU A 416 -2.95 -18.86 4.58
CA GLU A 416 -3.60 -17.93 5.53
C GLU A 416 -4.38 -16.82 4.80
N LEU A 417 -3.86 -16.35 3.67
CA LEU A 417 -4.51 -15.32 2.84
C LEU A 417 -5.70 -15.86 2.06
N VAL A 418 -5.64 -17.10 1.61
CA VAL A 418 -6.76 -17.81 1.00
C VAL A 418 -7.84 -18.07 2.04
N VAL A 419 -7.47 -18.50 3.25
CA VAL A 419 -8.43 -18.65 4.34
C VAL A 419 -9.10 -17.31 4.65
N LEU A 420 -8.34 -16.21 4.69
CA LEU A 420 -8.89 -14.86 4.80
C LEU A 420 -9.80 -14.48 3.62
N ALA A 421 -9.46 -14.91 2.41
CA ALA A 421 -10.22 -14.63 1.21
C ALA A 421 -11.54 -15.43 1.14
N ASP A 422 -11.50 -16.72 1.46
CA ASP A 422 -12.68 -17.59 1.62
C ASP A 422 -13.61 -17.08 2.74
N GLN A 423 -13.04 -16.71 3.89
CA GLN A 423 -13.79 -16.02 4.94
C GLN A 423 -14.40 -14.70 4.41
N GLY A 424 -13.63 -13.93 3.64
CA GLY A 424 -14.11 -12.71 2.99
C GLY A 424 -15.26 -12.96 2.02
N GLU A 425 -15.22 -14.04 1.25
CA GLU A 425 -16.29 -14.46 0.34
C GLU A 425 -17.55 -14.85 1.12
N SER A 426 -17.42 -15.69 2.15
CA SER A 426 -18.54 -16.10 3.01
C SER A 426 -19.22 -14.92 3.73
N LEU A 427 -18.45 -13.87 4.03
CA LEU A 427 -18.94 -12.64 4.66
C LEU A 427 -19.43 -11.60 3.64
N GLY A 428 -19.29 -11.86 2.34
CA GLY A 428 -19.68 -10.96 1.24
C GLY A 428 -18.78 -9.73 1.09
N VAL A 429 -17.57 -9.78 1.65
CA VAL A 429 -16.51 -8.79 1.45
C VAL A 429 -15.85 -9.01 0.09
N ILE A 430 -15.52 -10.25 -0.26
CA ILE A 430 -15.12 -10.66 -1.60
C ILE A 430 -16.36 -11.03 -2.39
N LYS A 431 -16.35 -10.65 -3.66
CA LYS A 431 -17.39 -10.96 -4.62
C LYS A 431 -16.78 -11.54 -5.88
N ASN A 432 -17.35 -12.64 -6.32
CA ASN A 432 -16.85 -13.38 -7.46
C ASN A 432 -17.13 -12.60 -8.75
N PHE A 433 -16.26 -12.77 -9.74
CA PHE A 433 -16.43 -12.18 -11.06
C PHE A 433 -15.80 -13.06 -12.13
N GLU A 434 -16.27 -12.90 -13.36
CA GLU A 434 -15.76 -13.66 -14.50
C GLU A 434 -14.56 -12.96 -15.13
N ILE A 435 -13.59 -13.76 -15.59
CA ILE A 435 -12.45 -13.30 -16.37
C ILE A 435 -12.52 -13.95 -17.75
N LEU A 436 -12.52 -13.13 -18.80
CA LEU A 436 -12.48 -13.56 -20.19
C LEU A 436 -11.20 -13.09 -20.86
N ILE A 437 -10.40 -14.02 -21.35
CA ILE A 437 -9.13 -13.74 -22.02
C ILE A 437 -9.20 -14.22 -23.46
N LYS A 438 -9.12 -13.27 -24.40
CA LYS A 438 -9.20 -13.52 -25.84
C LYS A 438 -7.80 -13.60 -26.42
N ILE A 439 -7.45 -14.70 -27.07
CA ILE A 439 -6.16 -14.94 -27.68
C ILE A 439 -6.36 -15.32 -29.14
N HIS A 440 -5.49 -14.83 -30.01
CA HIS A 440 -5.43 -15.23 -31.41
C HIS A 440 -4.13 -15.99 -31.67
N GLU A 441 -4.25 -17.13 -32.36
CA GLU A 441 -3.13 -17.95 -32.79
C GLU A 441 -3.21 -18.32 -34.27
N THR A 442 -2.05 -18.65 -34.82
CA THR A 442 -1.93 -19.27 -36.14
C THR A 442 -1.07 -20.50 -36.00
N PHE A 443 -1.57 -21.64 -36.47
CA PHE A 443 -0.84 -22.92 -36.43
C PHE A 443 -0.99 -23.74 -37.70
#